data_AF-A0AAJ2U5V9-F1
#
_entry.id   AF-A0AAJ2U5V9-F1
#
_cell.length_a   1.000
_cell.length_b   1.000
_cell.length_c   1.000
_cell.angle_alpha   90.00
_cell.angle_beta   90.00
_cell.angle_gamma   90.00
#
_symmetry.space_group_name_H-M   'P 1'
#
loop_
_entity.id
_entity.type
_entity.pdbx_description
1 polymer ?
#
loop_
_entity_poly.entity_id
_entity_poly.type
_entity_poly.pdbx_seq_one_letter_code
_entity_poly.pdbx_strand_id
1 'polypeptide(L)'
;FRLVVHLDGELITEAVPVIGYLHRGTEKIAENLQYTQIIPYTDRMDYLSAMTNNYVICHAVETMMDIQVPERAEYLRIIAME
;
A
#
# COMPACT_ATOMS: atom_id res chain seq x y z
N PHE A 1 -14.42 4.17 -10.21
CA PHE A 1 -13.67 3.34 -11.16
C PHE A 1 -14.27 3.54 -12.55
N ARG A 2 -13.47 3.80 -13.59
CA ARG A 2 -13.94 4.04 -14.97
C ARG A 2 -13.25 3.04 -15.90
N LEU A 3 -14.03 2.43 -16.78
CA LEU A 3 -13.57 1.49 -17.78
C LEU A 3 -14.12 1.93 -19.15
N VAL A 4 -13.25 2.03 -20.15
CA VAL A 4 -13.65 2.23 -21.55
C VAL A 4 -13.63 0.87 -22.23
N VAL A 5 -14.77 0.41 -22.73
CA VAL A 5 -14.93 -0.95 -23.25
C VAL A 5 -15.31 -0.89 -24.73
N HIS A 6 -14.64 -1.68 -25.56
CA HIS A 6 -15.03 -1.95 -26.94
C HIS A 6 -15.75 -3.30 -27.01
N LEU A 7 -16.87 -3.33 -27.72
CA LEU A 7 -17.77 -4.47 -27.81
C LEU A 7 -17.98 -4.88 -29.27
N ASP A 8 -18.05 -6.17 -29.52
CA ASP A 8 -18.63 -6.77 -30.73
C ASP A 8 -19.87 -7.59 -30.31
N GLY A 9 -21.03 -6.95 -30.37
CA GLY A 9 -22.27 -7.51 -29.79
C GLY A 9 -22.15 -7.73 -28.29
N GLU A 10 -22.20 -8.98 -27.86
CA GLU A 10 -22.07 -9.40 -26.45
C GLU A 10 -20.63 -9.72 -26.03
N LEU A 11 -19.67 -9.68 -26.97
CA LEU A 11 -18.26 -9.96 -26.70
C LEU A 11 -17.50 -8.66 -26.38
N ILE A 12 -16.78 -8.67 -25.27
CA ILE A 12 -15.79 -7.62 -24.96
C ILE A 12 -14.54 -7.90 -25.78
N THR A 13 -14.20 -6.97 -26.69
CA THR A 13 -12.99 -7.07 -27.53
C THR A 13 -11.82 -6.30 -26.92
N GLU A 14 -12.10 -5.24 -26.15
CA GLU A 14 -11.07 -4.47 -25.44
C GLU A 14 -11.67 -3.81 -24.18
N ALA A 15 -10.85 -3.65 -23.14
CA ALA A 15 -11.21 -2.88 -21.95
C ALA A 15 -10.00 -2.06 -21.45
N VAL A 16 -10.11 -0.74 -21.48
CA VAL A 16 -9.07 0.20 -21.01
C VAL A 16 -9.50 0.81 -19.67
N PRO A 17 -8.84 0.46 -18.55
CA PRO A 17 -9.12 1.07 -17.25
C PRO A 17 -8.56 2.50 -17.20
N VAL A 18 -9.41 3.45 -16.83
CA VAL A 18 -9.00 4.83 -16.56
C VAL A 18 -8.80 4.98 -15.05
N ILE A 19 -7.54 4.99 -14.63
CA ILE A 19 -7.11 5.08 -13.23
C ILE A 19 -6.74 6.52 -12.85
N GLY A 20 -6.52 6.76 -11.55
CA GLY A 20 -6.04 8.05 -11.04
C GLY A 20 -7.10 8.94 -10.36
N TYR A 21 -8.39 8.59 -10.41
CA TYR A 21 -9.45 9.33 -9.70
C TYR A 21 -9.28 9.38 -8.18
N LEU A 22 -8.54 8.42 -7.60
CA LEU A 22 -8.16 8.37 -6.19
C LEU A 22 -6.65 8.62 -5.99
N HIS A 23 -5.96 9.18 -6.98
CA HIS A 23 -4.57 9.58 -6.80
C HIS A 23 -4.51 10.75 -5.82
N ARG A 24 -3.71 10.61 -4.76
CA ARG A 24 -3.62 11.59 -3.66
C ARG A 24 -2.21 12.15 -3.47
N GLY A 25 -1.26 11.80 -4.35
CA GLY A 25 0.13 12.24 -4.20
C GLY A 25 0.78 11.76 -2.90
N THR A 26 0.40 10.57 -2.38
CA THR A 26 0.89 10.04 -1.10
C THR A 26 2.42 10.00 -1.05
N GLU A 27 3.07 9.59 -2.14
CA GLU A 27 4.54 9.57 -2.25
C GLU A 27 5.15 10.96 -2.11
N LYS A 28 4.53 11.98 -2.72
CA LYS A 28 4.99 13.37 -2.60
C LYS A 28 4.81 13.93 -1.19
N ILE A 29 3.75 13.53 -0.51
CA ILE A 29 3.53 13.87 0.90
C ILE A 29 4.62 13.20 1.76
N ALA A 30 4.97 11.95 1.46
CA ALA A 30 6.00 11.20 2.20
C ALA A 30 7.37 11.86 2.17
N GLU A 31 7.75 12.53 1.08
CA GLU A 31 9.01 13.30 1.00
C GLU A 31 9.15 14.39 2.08
N ASN A 32 8.03 14.87 2.64
CA ASN A 32 8.01 15.93 3.65
C ASN A 32 7.74 15.40 5.08
N LEU A 33 7.68 14.07 5.25
CA LEU A 33 7.36 13.43 6.53
C LEU A 33 8.53 12.59 7.04
N GLN A 34 8.63 12.44 8.35
CA GLN A 34 9.52 11.46 8.95
C GLN A 34 8.97 10.03 8.74
N TYR A 35 9.85 9.03 8.78
CA TYR A 35 9.47 7.62 8.59
C TYR A 35 8.40 7.11 9.55
N THR A 36 8.32 7.66 10.77
CA THR A 36 7.25 7.32 11.73
C THR A 36 5.93 8.01 11.40
N GLN A 37 5.96 9.17 10.75
CA GLN A 37 4.79 9.97 10.41
C GLN A 37 4.08 9.48 9.15
N ILE A 38 4.76 8.73 8.27
CA ILE A 38 4.15 8.20 7.05
C ILE A 38 3.32 6.93 7.29
N ILE A 39 3.51 6.23 8.42
CA ILE A 39 2.81 4.98 8.74
C ILE A 39 1.26 5.10 8.59
N PRO A 40 0.59 6.15 9.11
CA PRO A 40 -0.87 6.27 8.93
C PRO A 40 -1.32 6.53 7.48
N TYR A 41 -0.39 6.87 6.57
CA TYR A 41 -0.68 6.96 5.14
C TYR A 41 -0.51 5.61 4.45
N THR A 42 0.39 4.75 4.91
CA THR A 42 0.54 3.40 4.36
C THR A 42 -0.69 2.54 4.65
N ASP A 43 -1.34 2.71 5.81
CA ASP A 43 -2.66 2.14 6.12
C ASP A 43 -3.74 2.42 5.06
N ARG A 44 -3.60 3.54 4.34
CA ARG A 44 -4.60 4.03 3.38
C ARG A 44 -4.26 3.69 1.93
N MET A 45 -3.22 2.90 1.69
CA MET A 45 -2.87 2.43 0.34
C MET A 45 -3.74 1.25 -0.07
N ASP A 46 -3.83 0.23 0.79
CA ASP A 46 -4.88 -0.79 0.74
C ASP A 46 -5.69 -0.74 2.04
N TYR A 47 -6.94 -0.31 1.92
CA TYR A 47 -7.87 -0.11 3.02
C TYR A 47 -8.37 -1.41 3.65
N LEU A 48 -8.12 -2.57 3.02
CA LEU A 48 -8.48 -3.88 3.55
C LEU A 48 -7.33 -4.54 4.33
N SER A 49 -6.10 -4.12 4.07
CA SER A 49 -4.88 -4.75 4.62
C SER A 49 -3.93 -3.71 5.23
N ALA A 50 -4.48 -2.89 6.13
CA ALA A 50 -3.79 -1.79 6.80
C ALA A 50 -2.48 -2.23 7.50
N MET A 51 -2.56 -3.29 8.32
CA MET A 51 -1.41 -3.79 9.10
C MET A 51 -0.26 -4.29 8.21
N THR A 52 -0.59 -4.95 7.11
CA THR A 52 0.41 -5.42 6.13
C THR A 52 1.12 -4.25 5.47
N ASN A 53 0.40 -3.19 5.10
CA ASN A 53 1.00 -2.00 4.51
C ASN A 53 1.94 -1.28 5.48
N ASN A 54 1.53 -1.16 6.74
CA ASN A 54 2.38 -0.57 7.78
C ASN A 54 3.64 -1.39 8.02
N TYR A 55 3.52 -2.71 8.01
CA TYR A 55 4.68 -3.59 8.18
C TYR A 55 5.71 -3.37 7.06
N VAL A 56 5.28 -3.24 5.80
CA VAL A 56 6.20 -3.06 4.66
C VAL A 56 7.10 -1.84 4.84
N ILE A 57 6.54 -0.69 5.23
CA ILE A 57 7.37 0.51 5.43
C ILE A 57 8.28 0.39 6.65
N CYS A 58 7.79 -0.16 7.75
CA CYS A 58 8.60 -0.39 8.95
C CYS A 58 9.76 -1.34 8.66
N HIS A 59 9.50 -2.47 8.01
CA HIS A 59 10.50 -3.47 7.68
C HIS A 59 11.55 -2.94 6.70
N ALA A 60 11.14 -2.15 5.72
CA ALA A 60 12.05 -1.51 4.78
C ALA A 60 13.02 -0.54 5.49
N VAL A 61 12.51 0.28 6.42
CA VAL A 61 13.33 1.21 7.22
C VAL A 61 14.24 0.46 8.19
N GLU A 62 13.73 -0.57 8.87
CA GLU A 62 14.50 -1.41 9.79
C GLU A 62 15.66 -2.11 9.07
N THR A 63 15.42 -2.63 7.87
CA THR A 63 16.45 -3.26 7.04
C THR A 63 17.48 -2.23 6.56
N MET A 64 17.06 -1.04 6.14
CA MET A 64 17.97 0.03 5.72
C MET A 64 18.88 0.52 6.85
N MET A 65 18.40 0.44 8.10
CA MET A 65 19.11 0.89 9.30
C MET A 65 19.80 -0.24 10.07
N ASP A 66 19.79 -1.48 9.56
CA ASP A 66 20.31 -2.68 10.23
C ASP A 66 19.77 -2.87 11.67
N ILE A 67 18.48 -2.57 11.88
CA ILE A 67 17.83 -2.69 13.19
C ILE A 67 17.40 -4.14 13.43
N GLN A 68 17.84 -4.71 14.55
CA GLN A 68 17.38 -6.01 15.02
C GLN A 68 16.07 -5.86 15.82
N VAL A 69 14.99 -6.45 15.30
CA VAL A 69 13.67 -6.44 15.93
C VAL A 69 13.59 -7.58 16.95
N PRO A 70 13.04 -7.37 18.17
CA PRO A 70 12.86 -8.45 19.13
C PRO A 70 11.95 -9.56 18.59
N GLU A 71 12.31 -10.82 18.85
CA GLU A 71 11.55 -12.01 18.40
C GLU A 71 10.04 -11.92 18.73
N ARG A 72 9.69 -11.46 19.94
CA ARG A 72 8.30 -11.24 20.33
C ARG A 72 7.56 -10.28 19.39
N ALA A 73 8.23 -9.22 18.92
CA ALA A 73 7.61 -8.23 18.04
C ALA A 73 7.40 -8.81 16.63
N GLU A 74 8.28 -9.68 16.13
CA GLU A 74 8.07 -10.40 14.88
C GLU A 74 6.85 -11.30 14.94
N TYR A 75 6.71 -12.10 16.01
CA TYR A 75 5.51 -12.93 16.19
C TYR A 75 4.22 -12.12 16.25
N LEU A 76 4.22 -10.98 16.96
CA LEU A 76 3.05 -10.10 17.02
C LEU A 76 2.69 -9.51 15.64
N ARG A 77 3.70 -9.18 14.83
CA ARG A 77 3.48 -8.70 13.45
C ARG A 77 2.83 -9.78 12.60
N ILE A 78 3.32 -11.02 12.66
CA ILE A 78 2.76 -12.14 11.91
C ILE A 78 1.29 -12.35 12.29
N ILE A 79 0.98 -12.44 13.60
CA ILE A 79 -0.39 -12.63 14.10
C ILE A 79 -1.32 -11.49 13.65
N ALA A 80 -0.81 -10.25 13.55
CA ALA A 80 -1.61 -9.10 13.15
C ALA A 80 -1.85 -9.00 11.63
N MET A 81 -1.07 -9.73 10.81
CA MET A 81 -1.16 -9.71 9.35
C MET A 81 -1.85 -10.95 8.77
N GLU A 82 -2.03 -12.01 9.56
CA GLU A 82 -2.77 -13.24 9.22
C GLU A 82 -4.29 -13.04 9.31
#